data_AF-A0A931YG33-F1
#
_entry.id   AF-A0A931YG33-F1
#
_cell.length_a   1.000
_cell.length_b   1.000
_cell.length_c   1.000
_cell.angle_alpha   90.00
_cell.angle_beta   90.00
_cell.angle_gamma   90.00
#
_symmetry.space_group_name_H-M   'P 1'
#
loop_
_entity.id
_entity.type
_entity.pdbx_description
1 polymer ?
#
loop_
_entity_poly.entity_id
_entity_poly.type
_entity_poly.pdbx_seq_one_letter_code
_entity_poly.pdbx_strand_id
1 'polypeptide(L)'
;GVSLGKRTLKHLDYGKMAATFVDVAGGTAVRVSARDDARALAALYAAGESDPRRAQTVAYRVMPERDLLRIEPVVLEPGWLERRRVRVFCQQCGEGINYQREVRADGRTLCRPCSGERYYTQRRGP
;
A
#
# COMPACT_ATOMS: atom_id res chain seq x y z
N GLY A 1 -13.83 -7.77 -6.62
CA GLY A 1 -13.32 -6.41 -6.34
C GLY A 1 -12.31 -6.43 -5.20
N VAL A 2 -11.33 -5.52 -5.27
CA VAL A 2 -10.26 -5.36 -4.28
C VAL A 2 -10.72 -4.36 -3.22
N SER A 3 -10.91 -4.78 -1.96
CA SER A 3 -11.36 -3.89 -0.89
C SER A 3 -10.76 -4.21 0.47
N LEU A 4 -10.68 -3.19 1.34
CA LEU A 4 -10.16 -3.32 2.70
C LEU A 4 -10.99 -4.29 3.54
N GLY A 5 -12.32 -4.15 3.53
CA GLY A 5 -13.23 -4.99 4.32
C GLY A 5 -13.17 -6.47 3.93
N LYS A 6 -13.07 -6.76 2.63
CA LYS A 6 -12.90 -8.13 2.12
C LYS A 6 -11.46 -8.64 2.24
N ARG A 7 -10.53 -7.81 2.72
CA ARG A 7 -9.09 -8.10 2.87
C ARG A 7 -8.43 -8.61 1.59
N THR A 8 -8.97 -8.19 0.46
CA THR A 8 -8.36 -8.41 -0.86
C THR A 8 -7.50 -7.20 -1.27
N LEU A 9 -7.52 -6.12 -0.48
CA LEU A 9 -6.60 -4.99 -0.55
C LEU A 9 -5.68 -4.97 0.68
N LYS A 10 -4.39 -4.74 0.45
CA LYS A 10 -3.40 -4.43 1.49
C LYS A 10 -2.88 -3.02 1.24
N HIS A 11 -3.12 -2.12 2.19
CA HIS A 11 -2.62 -0.76 2.12
C HIS A 11 -1.24 -0.68 2.77
N LEU A 12 -0.27 -0.14 2.03
CA LEU A 12 1.10 0.09 2.48
C LEU A 12 1.42 1.56 2.30
N ASP A 13 1.70 2.23 3.41
CA ASP A 13 2.00 3.65 3.41
C ASP A 13 3.49 3.89 3.20
N TYR A 14 3.89 3.83 1.92
CA TYR A 14 5.26 4.09 1.50
C TYR A 14 5.41 5.44 0.77
N GLY A 15 4.34 6.25 0.73
CA GLY A 15 4.31 7.50 -0.04
C GLY A 15 4.46 7.32 -1.55
N LYS A 16 4.14 6.13 -2.10
CA LYS A 16 4.29 5.81 -3.53
C LYS A 16 2.95 5.66 -4.22
N MET A 17 2.82 6.21 -5.42
CA MET A 17 1.69 5.93 -6.32
C MET A 17 1.93 4.63 -7.07
N ALA A 18 1.65 3.51 -6.40
CA ALA A 18 1.87 2.18 -6.95
C ALA A 18 0.86 1.16 -6.40
N ALA A 19 0.63 0.10 -7.16
CA ALA A 19 -0.15 -1.05 -6.76
C ALA A 19 0.50 -2.33 -7.28
N THR A 20 0.42 -3.41 -6.49
CA THR A 20 0.80 -4.74 -6.96
C THR A 20 -0.47 -5.59 -7.08
N PHE A 21 -0.68 -6.14 -8.27
CA PHE A 21 -1.76 -7.07 -8.58
C PHE A 21 -1.21 -8.49 -8.59
N VAL A 22 -2.00 -9.43 -8.07
CA VAL A 22 -1.54 -10.80 -7.84
C VAL A 22 -2.62 -11.75 -8.35
N ASP A 23 -2.21 -12.67 -9.22
CA ASP A 23 -2.96 -13.89 -9.47
C ASP A 23 -2.59 -14.93 -8.40
N VAL A 24 -3.48 -15.10 -7.42
CA VAL A 24 -3.28 -16.04 -6.32
C VAL A 24 -3.31 -17.49 -6.79
N ALA A 25 -4.06 -17.81 -7.85
CA ALA A 25 -4.18 -19.18 -8.35
C ALA A 25 -2.96 -19.56 -9.20
N GLY A 26 -2.52 -18.65 -10.07
CA GLY A 26 -1.34 -18.85 -10.93
C GLY A 26 0.00 -18.50 -10.28
N GLY A 27 0.01 -17.88 -9.11
CA GLY A 27 1.23 -17.53 -8.37
C GLY A 27 2.06 -16.41 -9.01
N THR A 28 1.47 -15.64 -9.93
CA THR A 28 2.15 -14.51 -10.61
C THR A 28 1.73 -13.18 -10.01
N ALA A 29 2.62 -12.18 -10.08
CA ALA A 29 2.31 -10.83 -9.65
C ALA A 29 2.97 -9.78 -10.55
N VAL A 30 2.30 -8.65 -10.68
CA VAL A 30 2.75 -7.50 -11.45
C VAL A 30 2.63 -6.26 -10.59
N ARG A 31 3.72 -5.49 -10.51
CA ARG A 31 3.76 -4.19 -9.87
C ARG A 31 3.59 -3.09 -10.91
N VAL A 32 2.64 -2.21 -10.66
CA VAL A 32 2.36 -1.02 -11.48
C VAL A 32 2.70 0.21 -10.64
N SER A 33 3.52 1.11 -11.17
CA SER A 33 3.77 2.42 -10.54
C SER A 33 3.66 3.54 -11.54
N ALA A 34 3.13 4.69 -11.08
CA ALA A 34 3.19 5.92 -11.84
C ALA A 34 4.66 6.32 -12.06
N ARG A 35 4.97 6.81 -13.25
CA ARG A 35 6.29 7.35 -13.54
C ARG A 35 6.37 8.80 -13.09
N ASP A 36 7.48 9.17 -12.46
CA ASP A 36 7.70 10.54 -11.99
C ASP A 36 7.89 11.53 -13.15
N ASP A 37 8.39 11.06 -14.30
CA ASP A 37 8.59 11.86 -15.51
C ASP A 37 7.29 12.07 -16.33
N ALA A 38 6.23 11.30 -16.05
CA ALA A 38 4.94 11.42 -16.74
C ALA A 38 4.36 12.85 -16.67
N ARG A 39 4.57 13.52 -15.54
CA ARG A 39 4.09 14.90 -15.35
C ARG A 39 4.84 15.91 -16.22
N ALA A 40 6.13 15.69 -16.47
CA ALA A 40 6.91 16.53 -17.36
C ALA A 40 6.51 16.28 -18.83
N LEU A 41 6.27 15.01 -19.19
CA LEU A 41 5.84 14.63 -20.53
C LEU A 41 4.43 15.15 -20.86
N ALA A 42 3.55 15.29 -19.87
CA ALA A 42 2.17 15.74 -20.07
C ALA A 42 2.04 17.03 -20.89
N ALA A 43 2.98 17.97 -20.75
CA ALA A 43 2.98 19.23 -21.51
C ALA A 43 3.06 19.01 -23.03
N LEU A 44 3.70 17.92 -23.48
CA LEU A 44 3.82 17.56 -24.90
C LEU A 44 2.49 17.05 -25.50
N TYR A 45 1.58 16.57 -24.65
CA TYR A 45 0.32 15.94 -25.07
C TYR A 45 -0.92 16.82 -24.87
N ALA A 46 -0.75 18.01 -24.29
CA ALA A 46 -1.82 18.97 -24.05
C ALA A 46 -1.44 20.38 -24.54
N ALA A 47 -0.89 20.45 -25.75
CA ALA A 47 -0.55 21.71 -26.39
C ALA A 47 -1.79 22.62 -26.49
N GLY A 48 -1.71 23.81 -25.90
CA GLY A 48 -2.80 24.79 -25.88
C GLY A 48 -3.57 24.89 -24.55
N GLU A 49 -3.32 24.02 -23.58
CA GLU A 49 -3.87 24.17 -22.22
C GLU A 49 -2.83 24.81 -21.29
N SER A 50 -3.13 26.03 -20.83
CA SER A 50 -2.25 26.81 -19.96
C SER A 50 -2.36 26.44 -18.48
N ASP A 51 -3.46 25.84 -18.04
CA ASP A 51 -3.62 25.34 -16.67
C ASP A 51 -2.92 23.99 -16.52
N PRO A 52 -1.86 23.87 -15.70
CA PRO A 52 -1.10 22.62 -15.56
C PRO A 52 -1.93 21.43 -15.08
N ARG A 53 -2.99 21.64 -14.29
CA ARG A 53 -3.86 20.56 -13.81
C ARG A 53 -4.77 20.05 -14.91
N ARG A 54 -5.32 20.95 -15.72
CA ARG A 54 -6.14 20.59 -16.88
C ARG A 54 -5.28 19.94 -17.96
N ALA A 55 -4.09 20.48 -18.22
CA ALA A 55 -3.13 19.92 -19.15
C ALA A 55 -2.77 18.48 -18.77
N GLN A 56 -2.48 18.22 -17.48
CA GLN A 56 -2.24 16.86 -16.99
C GLN A 56 -3.47 15.96 -17.18
N THR A 57 -4.67 16.44 -16.87
CA THR A 57 -5.91 15.65 -17.03
C THR A 57 -6.17 15.27 -18.48
N VAL A 58 -5.93 16.19 -19.42
CA VAL A 58 -6.08 15.97 -20.86
C VAL A 58 -4.99 15.02 -21.36
N ALA A 59 -3.74 15.30 -21.01
CA ALA A 59 -2.59 14.49 -21.42
C ALA A 59 -2.72 13.03 -20.98
N TYR A 60 -3.09 12.78 -19.72
CA TYR A 60 -3.18 11.42 -19.18
C TYR A 60 -4.26 10.56 -19.85
N ARG A 61 -5.21 11.17 -20.58
CA ARG A 61 -6.21 10.43 -21.36
C ARG A 61 -5.69 9.91 -22.70
N VAL A 62 -4.62 10.52 -23.23
CA VAL A 62 -4.09 10.22 -24.58
C VAL A 62 -2.64 9.75 -24.57
N MET A 63 -1.91 9.97 -23.46
CA MET A 63 -0.53 9.51 -23.30
C MET A 63 -0.45 7.98 -23.38
N PRO A 64 0.55 7.43 -24.10
CA PRO A 64 0.80 6.00 -24.11
C PRO A 64 1.02 5.46 -22.69
N GLU A 65 0.53 4.25 -22.43
CA GLU A 65 0.65 3.61 -21.11
C GLU A 65 2.10 3.58 -20.59
N ARG A 66 3.05 3.26 -21.47
CA ARG A 66 4.50 3.22 -21.17
C ARG A 66 5.09 4.55 -20.67
N ASP A 67 4.44 5.67 -20.99
CA ASP A 67 4.86 7.01 -20.61
C ASP A 67 4.18 7.46 -19.31
N LEU A 68 3.11 6.77 -18.88
CA LEU A 68 2.41 7.01 -17.62
C LEU A 68 2.85 6.05 -16.51
N LEU A 69 3.08 4.79 -16.86
CA LEU A 69 3.21 3.67 -15.95
C LEU A 69 4.48 2.87 -16.23
N ARG A 70 5.07 2.35 -15.15
CA ARG A 70 6.04 1.28 -15.18
C ARG A 70 5.36 0.01 -14.67
N ILE A 71 5.44 -1.06 -15.46
CA ILE A 71 4.79 -2.35 -15.19
C ILE A 71 5.88 -3.42 -15.14
N GLU A 72 6.02 -4.09 -14.00
CA GLU A 72 7.13 -5.00 -13.72
C GLU A 72 6.61 -6.32 -13.12
N PRO A 73 7.02 -7.49 -13.63
CA PRO A 73 6.81 -8.77 -12.93
C PRO A 73 7.54 -8.75 -11.58
N VAL A 74 6.87 -9.21 -10.53
CA VAL A 74 7.45 -9.26 -9.18
C VAL A 74 7.10 -10.57 -8.48
N VAL A 75 7.90 -10.95 -7.50
CA VAL A 75 7.62 -12.04 -6.57
C VAL A 75 7.24 -11.42 -5.22
N LEU A 76 6.18 -11.93 -4.60
CA LEU A 76 5.83 -11.53 -3.24
C LEU A 76 6.53 -12.43 -2.22
N GLU A 77 7.01 -11.81 -1.15
CA GLU A 77 7.57 -12.53 -0.02
C GLU A 77 6.54 -13.50 0.59
N PRO A 78 6.97 -14.69 1.05
CA PRO A 78 6.08 -15.64 1.73
C PRO A 78 5.27 -14.99 2.87
N GLY A 79 4.06 -15.47 3.10
CA GLY A 79 3.18 -14.92 4.14
C GLY A 79 2.40 -13.66 3.74
N TRP A 80 2.81 -12.92 2.70
CA TRP A 80 2.13 -11.68 2.32
C TRP A 80 0.71 -11.90 1.82
N LEU A 81 0.36 -13.06 1.29
CA LEU A 81 -1.01 -13.34 0.81
C LEU A 81 -1.83 -14.17 1.79
N GLU A 82 -1.20 -14.69 2.85
CA GLU A 82 -1.86 -15.57 3.80
C GLU A 82 -3.00 -14.86 4.53
N ARG A 83 -4.14 -15.56 4.63
CA ARG A 83 -5.35 -15.07 5.30
C ARG A 83 -5.56 -15.84 6.60
N ARG A 84 -4.64 -15.69 7.55
CA ARG A 84 -4.73 -16.40 8.83
C ARG A 84 -5.67 -15.66 9.79
N ARG A 85 -6.68 -16.37 10.27
CA ARG A 85 -7.70 -15.87 11.22
C ARG A 85 -7.33 -16.21 12.66
N VAL A 86 -6.05 -16.12 12.99
CA VAL A 86 -5.59 -16.32 14.37
C VAL A 86 -5.84 -15.01 15.13
N ARG A 87 -6.46 -15.15 16.30
CA ARG A 87 -6.59 -14.08 17.29
C ARG A 87 -5.73 -14.44 18.49
N VAL A 88 -4.85 -13.53 18.87
CA VAL A 88 -4.04 -13.61 20.10
C VAL A 88 -4.29 -12.36 20.94
N PHE A 89 -3.74 -12.30 22.14
CA PHE A 89 -3.90 -11.14 23.03
C PHE A 89 -2.56 -10.49 23.31
N CYS A 90 -2.53 -9.16 23.28
CA CYS A 90 -1.36 -8.39 23.67
C CYS A 90 -1.08 -8.61 25.16
N GLN A 91 0.12 -9.07 25.51
CA GLN A 91 0.51 -9.29 26.91
C GLN A 91 0.74 -7.99 27.70
N GLN A 92 0.74 -6.82 27.05
CA GLN A 92 0.90 -5.52 27.70
C GLN A 92 -0.43 -4.77 27.91
N CYS A 93 -1.30 -4.70 26.90
CA CYS A 93 -2.57 -3.95 26.99
C CYS A 93 -3.83 -4.83 27.07
N GLY A 94 -3.70 -6.15 26.88
CA GLY A 94 -4.85 -7.08 26.88
C GLY A 94 -5.74 -7.05 25.63
N GLU A 95 -5.51 -6.13 24.69
CA GLU A 95 -6.29 -6.05 23.46
C GLU A 95 -6.08 -7.26 22.54
N GLY A 96 -7.14 -7.64 21.82
CA GLY A 96 -7.10 -8.71 20.83
C GLY A 96 -6.36 -8.29 19.56
N ILE A 97 -5.30 -9.03 19.21
CA ILE A 97 -4.54 -8.89 17.97
C ILE A 97 -5.07 -9.91 16.98
N ASN A 98 -5.48 -9.44 15.80
CA ASN A 98 -5.97 -10.29 14.73
C ASN A 98 -4.95 -10.35 13.60
N TYR A 99 -5.00 -11.43 12.83
CA TYR A 99 -4.30 -11.56 11.55
C TYR A 99 -2.77 -11.55 11.67
N GLN A 100 -2.26 -12.16 12.74
CA GLN A 100 -0.83 -12.34 12.96
C GLN A 100 -0.04 -11.02 12.95
N ARG A 101 -0.66 -9.97 13.49
CA ARG A 101 -0.05 -8.65 13.60
C ARG A 101 0.69 -8.45 14.92
N GLU A 102 0.84 -9.51 15.70
CA GLU A 102 1.66 -9.49 16.90
C GLU A 102 3.12 -9.33 16.55
N VAL A 103 3.83 -8.61 17.41
CA VAL A 103 5.28 -8.53 17.43
C VAL A 103 5.76 -9.43 18.57
N ARG A 104 6.66 -10.36 18.27
CA ARG A 104 7.33 -11.19 19.28
C ARG A 104 8.64 -10.52 19.67
N ALA A 105 8.69 -9.96 20.87
CA ALA A 105 9.86 -9.27 21.41
C ALA A 105 10.05 -9.63 22.89
N ASP A 106 11.28 -9.91 23.30
CA ASP A 106 11.64 -10.31 24.68
C ASP A 106 10.78 -11.44 25.25
N GLY A 107 10.49 -12.47 24.44
CA GLY A 107 9.63 -13.60 24.83
C GLY A 107 8.15 -13.24 25.02
N ARG A 108 7.72 -12.01 24.69
CA ARG A 108 6.34 -11.53 24.80
C ARG A 108 5.69 -11.35 23.44
N THR A 109 4.37 -11.55 23.41
CA THR A 109 3.47 -11.27 22.30
C THR A 109 2.83 -9.89 22.53
N LEU A 110 3.20 -8.92 21.69
CA LEU A 110 2.78 -7.53 21.82
C LEU A 110 2.01 -7.06 20.58
N CYS A 111 1.08 -6.11 20.76
CA CYS A 111 0.52 -5.37 19.61
C CYS A 111 1.53 -4.33 19.13
N ARG A 112 1.44 -3.92 17.86
CA ARG A 112 2.34 -2.92 17.26
C ARG A 112 2.49 -1.62 18.09
N PRO A 113 1.42 -1.03 18.65
CA PRO A 113 1.58 0.12 19.54
C PRO A 113 2.40 -0.19 20.81
N CYS A 114 2.18 -1.35 21.44
CA CYS A 114 2.91 -1.76 22.64
C CYS A 114 4.37 -2.09 22.34
N SER A 115 4.70 -2.62 21.15
CA SER A 115 6.07 -2.87 20.72
C SER A 115 6.84 -1.62 20.28
N GLY A 116 6.21 -0.44 20.27
CA GLY A 116 6.86 0.83 19.96
C GLY A 116 6.41 1.49 18.64
N GLU A 117 5.68 0.78 17.78
CA GLU A 117 5.12 1.31 16.52
C GLU A 117 3.80 2.08 16.76
N ARG A 118 3.75 2.89 17.82
CA ARG A 118 2.56 3.72 18.11
C ARG A 118 2.66 5.06 17.39
N TYR A 119 1.55 5.52 16.84
CA TYR A 119 1.43 6.87 16.26
C TYR A 119 0.95 7.90 17.29
N TYR A 120 0.73 7.49 18.54
CA TYR A 120 0.16 8.31 19.60
C TYR A 120 0.91 8.11 20.92
N THR A 121 0.89 9.14 21.76
CA THR A 121 1.28 9.06 23.17
C THR A 121 0.03 9.17 24.03
N GLN A 122 -0.01 8.47 25.16
CA GLN A 122 -1.07 8.70 26.14
C GLN A 122 -0.93 10.11 26.68
N ARG A 123 -2.04 10.85 26.67
CA ARG A 123 -2.12 12.09 27.43
C ARG A 123 -2.14 11.70 28.90
N ARG A 124 -1.12 12.13 29.67
CA ARG A 124 -1.18 12.01 31.12
C ARG A 124 -2.36 12.83 31.63
N GLY A 125 -3.11 12.28 32.59
CA GLY A 125 -4.17 13.02 33.26
C GLY A 125 -3.64 14.28 33.94
N PRO A 126 -4.52 15.19 34.37
CA PRO A 126 -4.11 16.32 35.21
C PRO A 126 -3.34 15.84 36.45
#